data_AF-A0A1I1TWK6-F1
#
_entry.id   AF-A0A1I1TWK6-F1
#
_cell.length_a   1.000
_cell.length_b   1.000
_cell.length_c   1.000
_cell.angle_alpha   90.00
_cell.angle_beta   90.00
_cell.angle_gamma   90.00
#
_symmetry.space_group_name_H-M   'P 1'
#
loop_
_entity.id
_entity.type
_entity.pdbx_description
1 polymer ?
#
loop_
_entity_poly.entity_id
_entity_poly.type
_entity_poly.pdbx_seq_one_letter_code
_entity_poly.pdbx_strand_id
1 'polypeptide(L)'
;MTMDEYVIMIIGQIQAAKGNVEVEKVIQVSIENMIEKKKNGFIIQRWLDKLRIAIEEISPLKCSSDQWSCYRFALICIRGASVNQVTED
;
A
#
# COMPACT_ATOMS: atom_id res chain seq x y z
N MET A 1 -6.96 9.21 -13.16
CA MET A 1 -7.06 8.26 -12.05
C MET A 1 -7.18 9.03 -10.75
N THR A 2 -8.25 8.80 -9.99
CA THR A 2 -8.45 9.34 -8.65
C THR A 2 -7.59 8.59 -7.63
N MET A 3 -7.48 9.13 -6.42
CA MET A 3 -6.77 8.45 -5.33
C MET A 3 -7.46 7.12 -4.96
N ASP A 4 -8.79 7.07 -5.01
CA ASP A 4 -9.56 5.86 -4.69
C ASP A 4 -9.40 4.78 -5.76
N GLU A 5 -9.42 5.16 -7.04
CA GLU A 5 -9.10 4.25 -8.15
C GLU A 5 -7.68 3.69 -8.01
N TYR A 6 -6.72 4.51 -7.56
CA TYR A 6 -5.35 4.06 -7.34
C TYR A 6 -5.27 3.06 -6.19
N VAL A 7 -5.95 3.33 -5.07
CA VAL A 7 -6.01 2.40 -3.93
C VAL A 7 -6.60 1.05 -4.36
N ILE A 8 -7.71 1.06 -5.12
CA ILE A 8 -8.33 -0.17 -5.64
C ILE A 8 -7.35 -0.94 -6.53
N MET A 9 -6.64 -0.25 -7.42
CA MET A 9 -5.64 -0.87 -8.28
C MET A 9 -4.53 -1.56 -7.47
N ILE A 10 -4.03 -0.89 -6.43
CA ILE A 10 -2.96 -1.44 -5.58
C ILE A 10 -3.45 -2.60 -4.73
N ILE A 11 -4.69 -2.57 -4.22
CA ILE A 11 -5.30 -3.73 -3.56
C ILE A 11 -5.35 -4.92 -4.52
N GLY A 12 -5.76 -4.72 -5.77
CA GLY A 12 -5.77 -5.77 -6.79
C GLY A 12 -4.38 -6.37 -7.05
N GLN A 13 -3.34 -5.53 -7.05
CA GLN A 13 -1.95 -5.99 -7.19
C GLN A 13 -1.47 -6.78 -5.98
N ILE A 14 -1.78 -6.34 -4.76
CA ILE A 14 -1.47 -7.07 -3.52
C ILE A 14 -2.21 -8.42 -3.50
N GLN A 15 -3.46 -8.45 -3.96
CA GLN A 15 -4.25 -9.68 -4.05
C GLN A 15 -3.64 -10.70 -5.02
N ALA A 16 -3.02 -10.24 -6.10
CA ALA A 16 -2.38 -11.08 -7.10
C ALA A 16 -0.94 -11.47 -6.75
N ALA A 17 -0.36 -10.87 -5.71
CA ALA A 17 1.01 -11.11 -5.30
C ALA A 17 1.20 -12.53 -4.75
N LYS A 18 2.33 -13.16 -5.08
CA LYS A 18 2.70 -14.51 -4.65
C LYS A 18 3.63 -14.50 -3.43
N GLY A 19 3.39 -13.56 -2.52
CA GLY A 19 4.08 -13.46 -1.24
C GLY A 19 4.71 -12.10 -0.97
N ASN A 20 5.39 -12.04 0.17
CA ASN A 20 5.80 -10.79 0.82
C ASN A 20 6.73 -9.91 -0.04
N VAL A 21 7.67 -10.51 -0.79
CA VAL A 21 8.60 -9.77 -1.64
C VAL A 21 7.86 -9.00 -2.75
N GLU A 22 6.85 -9.61 -3.36
CA GLU A 22 6.05 -8.94 -4.38
C GLU A 22 5.17 -7.84 -3.80
N VAL A 23 4.61 -8.06 -2.60
CA VAL A 23 3.83 -7.05 -1.87
C VAL A 23 4.68 -5.82 -1.51
N GLU A 24 5.87 -6.02 -0.97
CA GLU A 24 6.81 -4.93 -0.67
C GLU A 24 7.14 -4.12 -1.92
N LYS A 25 7.46 -4.82 -3.02
CA LYS A 25 7.77 -4.18 -4.30
C LYS A 25 6.59 -3.38 -4.85
N VAL A 26 5.37 -3.89 -4.77
CA VAL A 26 4.15 -3.17 -5.19
C VAL A 26 4.03 -1.85 -4.44
N ILE A 27 4.21 -1.87 -3.11
CA ILE A 27 4.09 -0.67 -2.27
C ILE A 27 5.22 0.31 -2.56
N GLN A 28 6.46 -0.17 -2.64
CA GLN A 28 7.63 0.68 -2.92
C GLN A 28 7.50 1.37 -4.28
N VAL A 29 7.22 0.61 -5.35
CA VAL A 29 7.02 1.15 -6.70
C VAL A 29 5.86 2.14 -6.74
N SER A 30 4.80 1.90 -5.95
CA SER A 30 3.67 2.83 -5.87
C SER A 30 4.03 4.18 -5.26
N ILE A 31 4.90 4.17 -4.23
CA ILE A 31 5.43 5.38 -3.59
C ILE A 31 6.38 6.11 -4.55
N GLU A 32 7.34 5.40 -5.14
CA GLU A 32 8.30 5.95 -6.12
C GLU A 32 7.56 6.63 -7.29
N ASN A 33 6.54 5.97 -7.86
CA ASN A 33 5.70 6.55 -8.91
C ASN A 33 4.99 7.85 -8.48
N MET A 34 4.63 8.01 -7.20
CA MET A 34 4.03 9.26 -6.72
C MET A 34 5.08 10.35 -6.51
N ILE A 35 6.28 10.00 -6.06
CA ILE A 35 7.41 10.91 -5.96
C ILE A 35 7.80 11.43 -7.36
N GLU A 36 7.92 10.55 -8.36
CA GLU A 36 8.19 10.92 -9.76
C GLU A 36 7.13 11.86 -10.32
N LYS A 37 5.86 11.67 -9.93
CA LYS A 37 4.73 12.56 -10.28
C LYS A 37 4.69 13.85 -9.44
N LYS A 38 5.77 14.16 -8.71
CA LYS A 38 5.93 15.36 -7.86
C LYS A 38 4.82 15.51 -6.82
N LYS A 39 4.29 14.39 -6.29
CA LYS A 39 3.39 14.43 -5.14
C LYS A 39 4.22 14.72 -3.89
N ASN A 40 3.76 15.66 -3.07
CA ASN A 40 4.42 15.95 -1.80
C ASN A 40 4.13 14.84 -0.78
N GLY A 41 4.91 14.83 0.31
CA GLY A 41 4.77 13.84 1.38
C GLY A 41 3.37 13.76 1.96
N PHE A 42 2.66 14.89 2.09
CA PHE A 42 1.27 14.90 2.57
C PHE A 42 0.31 14.09 1.68
N ILE A 43 0.43 14.20 0.35
CA ILE A 43 -0.42 13.43 -0.58
C ILE A 43 -0.08 11.94 -0.51
N ILE A 44 1.22 11.61 -0.39
CA ILE A 44 1.69 10.23 -0.29
C ILE A 44 1.19 9.61 1.03
N GLN A 45 1.31 10.32 2.15
CA GLN A 45 0.80 9.88 3.45
C GLN A 45 -0.72 9.70 3.41
N ARG A 46 -1.46 10.64 2.83
CA ARG A 46 -2.91 10.52 2.67
C ARG A 46 -3.30 9.28 1.85
N TRP A 47 -2.53 8.95 0.81
CA TRP A 47 -2.74 7.73 0.04
C TRP A 47 -2.40 6.48 0.87
N LEU A 48 -1.29 6.48 1.61
CA LEU A 48 -0.91 5.38 2.52
C LEU A 48 -2.00 5.11 3.56
N ASP A 49 -2.57 6.16 4.14
CA ASP A 49 -3.67 6.05 5.12
C ASP A 49 -4.94 5.46 4.49
N LYS A 50 -5.31 5.92 3.28
CA LYS A 50 -6.45 5.34 2.56
C LYS A 50 -6.22 3.88 2.21
N LEU A 51 -5.03 3.53 1.75
CA LEU A 51 -4.67 2.14 1.44
C LEU A 51 -4.73 1.27 2.69
N ARG A 52 -4.23 1.77 3.84
CA ARG A 52 -4.30 1.09 5.13
C ARG A 52 -5.74 0.77 5.51
N ILE A 53 -6.61 1.78 5.52
CA ILE A 53 -8.03 1.64 5.88
C ILE A 53 -8.71 0.62 4.95
N ALA A 54 -8.50 0.75 3.64
CA ALA A 54 -9.12 -0.14 2.68
C ALA A 54 -8.68 -1.61 2.84
N ILE A 55 -7.41 -1.85 3.23
CA ILE A 55 -6.94 -3.20 3.56
C ILE A 55 -7.55 -3.70 4.88
N GLU A 56 -7.66 -2.83 5.90
CA GLU A 56 -8.27 -3.16 7.20
C GLU A 56 -9.76 -3.53 7.09
N GLU A 57 -10.46 -2.99 6.08
CA GLU A 57 -11.86 -3.31 5.78
C GLU A 57 -12.07 -4.63 5.03
N ILE A 58 -10.99 -5.27 4.55
CA ILE A 58 -11.08 -6.57 3.88
C ILE A 58 -11.45 -7.65 4.90
N SER A 59 -12.58 -8.32 4.66
CA SER A 59 -12.98 -9.45 5.48
C SER A 59 -12.07 -10.66 5.24
N PRO A 60 -11.49 -11.28 6.28
CA PRO A 60 -10.67 -12.47 6.13
C PRO A 60 -11.43 -13.66 5.54
N LEU A 61 -12.77 -13.69 5.67
CA LEU A 61 -13.64 -14.73 5.10
C LEU A 61 -13.73 -14.65 3.56
N LYS A 62 -13.31 -13.54 2.96
CA LYS A 62 -13.32 -13.33 1.50
C LYS A 62 -11.96 -13.61 0.85
N CYS A 63 -10.97 -14.06 1.61
CA CYS A 63 -9.59 -14.23 1.16
C CYS A 63 -9.11 -15.66 1.36
N SER A 64 -8.22 -16.14 0.50
CA SER A 64 -7.39 -17.30 0.84
C SER A 64 -6.39 -16.94 1.95
N SER A 65 -5.85 -17.96 2.63
CA SER A 65 -4.81 -17.75 3.66
C SER A 65 -3.61 -16.98 3.12
N ASP A 66 -3.20 -17.25 1.88
CA ASP A 66 -2.08 -16.56 1.23
C ASP A 66 -2.39 -15.09 0.94
N GLN A 67 -3.60 -14.81 0.42
CA GLN A 67 -4.06 -13.44 0.19
C GLN A 67 -4.14 -12.66 1.49
N TRP A 68 -4.68 -13.28 2.54
CA TRP A 68 -4.77 -12.66 3.86
C TRP A 68 -3.39 -12.36 4.45
N SER A 69 -2.43 -13.29 4.27
CA SER A 69 -1.03 -13.07 4.66
C SER A 69 -0.42 -11.88 3.90
N CYS A 70 -0.66 -11.78 2.59
CA CYS A 70 -0.19 -10.66 1.78
C CYS A 70 -0.77 -9.32 2.24
N TYR A 71 -2.06 -9.26 2.55
CA TYR A 71 -2.68 -8.04 3.10
C TYR A 71 -2.12 -7.65 4.47
N ARG A 72 -1.89 -8.63 5.35
CA ARG A 72 -1.26 -8.39 6.66
C ARG A 72 0.17 -7.88 6.50
N PHE A 73 0.91 -8.41 5.54
CA PHE A 73 2.26 -7.95 5.24
C PHE A 73 2.26 -6.54 4.62
N ALA A 74 1.31 -6.24 3.73
CA ALA A 74 1.15 -4.89 3.16
C ALA A 74 0.95 -3.82 4.26
N LEU A 75 0.17 -4.13 5.30
CA LEU A 75 0.00 -3.24 6.46
C LEU A 75 1.31 -2.96 7.21
N ILE A 76 2.23 -3.93 7.27
CA ILE A 76 3.56 -3.75 7.86
C ILE A 76 4.38 -2.79 7.00
N CYS A 77 4.42 -3.00 5.68
CA CYS A 77 5.13 -2.14 4.74
C CYS A 77 4.62 -0.68 4.80
N ILE A 78 3.30 -0.49 4.83
CA ILE A 78 2.67 0.84 4.92
C ILE A 78 3.09 1.58 6.20
N ARG A 79 3.15 0.86 7.34
CA ARG A 79 3.62 1.43 8.61
C ARG A 79 5.09 1.84 8.53
N GLY A 80 5.95 1.01 7.94
CA GLY A 80 7.37 1.33 7.73
C GLY A 80 7.57 2.55 6.81
N ALA A 81 6.79 2.65 5.73
CA ALA A 81 6.87 3.76 4.79
C ALA A 81 6.40 5.10 5.39
N SER A 82 5.41 5.08 6.29
CA SER A 82 4.88 6.29 6.93
C SER A 82 5.87 6.92 7.92
N VAL A 83 6.77 6.13 8.52
CA VAL A 83 7.77 6.62 9.50
C VAL A 83 8.96 7.28 8.80
N ASN A 84 9.29 6.89 7.57
CA ASN A 84 10.46 7.37 6.84
C ASN A 84 10.27 8.73 6.13
N GLN A 85 9.13 9.41 6.30
CA GLN A 85 8.94 10.79 5.80
C GLN A 85 9.24 11.88 6.83
N VAL A 86 9.82 11.52 7.99
CA VAL A 86 10.25 12.46 9.03
C VAL A 86 11.75 12.30 9.28
N THR A 87 12.59 12.79 8.35
CA THR A 87 13.93 13.38 8.59
C THR A 87 14.64 13.55 7.25
N GLU A 88 14.38 14.67 6.58
CA GLU A 88 15.43 15.39 5.84
C GLU A 88 15.36 16.83 6.36
N ASP A 89 16.25 17.12 7.33
CA ASP A 89 16.63 18.47 7.77
C ASP A 89 17.92 18.84 7.03
#